data_AF-A0A9P6BG76-F1
#
_entry.id   AF-A0A9P6BG76-F1
#
_cell.length_a   1.000
_cell.length_b   1.000
_cell.length_c   1.000
_cell.angle_alpha   90.00
_cell.angle_beta   90.00
_cell.angle_gamma   90.00
#
_symmetry.space_group_name_H-M   'P 1'
#
loop_
_entity.id
_entity.type
_entity.pdbx_description
1 polymer ?
#
loop_
_entity_poly.entity_id
_entity_poly.type
_entity_poly.pdbx_seq_one_letter_code
_entity_poly.pdbx_strand_id
1 'polypeptide(L)' 'MATAPTPSAEDQAKFLEDALGVVKIQSFQMKRCLDNNKLMDGLKHCSTMLAELRTSNLTPKNYYELCK' A
#
# COMPACT_ATOMS: atom_id res chain seq x y z
N MET A 1 17.00 -2.36 23.27
CA MET A 1 16.35 -3.36 22.39
C MET A 1 14.85 -3.18 22.54
N ALA A 2 14.19 -2.54 21.58
CA ALA A 2 12.74 -2.33 21.61
C ALA A 2 12.07 -3.43 20.78
N THR A 3 11.55 -4.46 21.44
CA THR A 3 10.67 -5.44 20.82
C THR A 3 9.32 -4.78 20.61
N ALA A 4 9.08 -4.23 19.41
CA ALA A 4 7.74 -3.86 18.99
C ALA A 4 6.86 -5.12 19.04
N PRO A 5 5.64 -5.05 19.60
CA PRO A 5 4.74 -6.19 19.62
C PRO A 5 4.49 -6.60 18.16
N THR A 6 4.83 -7.85 17.82
CA THR A 6 4.51 -8.42 16.52
C THR A 6 3.00 -8.34 16.35
N PRO A 7 2.46 -7.61 15.36
CA PRO A 7 1.02 -7.56 15.15
C PRO A 7 0.51 -8.98 14.91
N SER A 8 -0.60 -9.36 15.55
CA SER A 8 -1.18 -10.69 15.42
C SER A 8 -1.52 -10.96 13.95
N ALA A 9 -1.55 -12.24 13.54
CA ALA A 9 -1.82 -12.60 12.14
C ALA A 9 -3.16 -12.02 11.62
N GLU A 10 -4.15 -11.87 12.51
CA GLU A 10 -5.45 -11.25 12.20
C GLU A 10 -5.34 -9.74 11.96
N ASP A 11 -4.54 -9.03 12.76
CA ASP A 11 -4.26 -7.60 12.55
C ASP A 11 -3.53 -7.39 11.24
N GLN A 12 -2.55 -8.26 10.92
CA GLN A 12 -1.82 -8.21 9.65
C GLN A 12 -2.73 -8.44 8.45
N ALA A 13 -3.66 -9.40 8.53
CA ALA A 13 -4.63 -9.66 7.46
C ALA A 13 -5.53 -8.44 7.23
N LYS A 14 -6.01 -7.82 8.31
CA LYS A 14 -6.83 -6.60 8.24
C LYS A 14 -6.06 -5.42 7.66
N PHE A 15 -4.80 -5.22 8.04
CA PHE A 15 -3.94 -4.20 7.45
C PHE A 15 -3.70 -4.44 5.96
N LEU A 16 -3.51 -5.70 5.56
CA LEU A 16 -3.32 -6.07 4.16
C LEU A 16 -4.58 -5.78 3.32
N GLU A 17 -5.76 -6.08 3.87
CA GLU A 17 -7.04 -5.81 3.22
C GLU A 17 -7.29 -4.31 3.05
N ASP A 18 -7.00 -3.52 4.09
CA ASP A 18 -7.09 -2.05 4.06
C ASP A 18 -6.13 -1.45 3.03
N ALA A 19 -4.86 -1.89 3.03
CA ALA A 19 -3.86 -1.48 2.06
C ALA A 19 -4.27 -1.83 0.62
N LEU A 20 -4.79 -3.03 0.37
CA LEU A 20 -5.33 -3.43 -0.94
C LEU A 20 -6.50 -2.55 -1.36
N GLY A 21 -7.39 -2.20 -0.43
CA GLY A 21 -8.48 -1.27 -0.65
C GLY A 21 -7.97 0.10 -1.11
N VAL A 22 -6.98 0.66 -0.41
CA VAL A 22 -6.36 1.94 -0.77
C VAL A 22 -5.66 1.83 -2.13
N VAL A 23 -4.91 0.76 -2.40
CA VAL A 23 -4.24 0.53 -3.70
C VAL A 23 -5.25 0.57 -4.85
N LYS A 24 -6.40 -0.09 -4.69
CA LYS A 24 -7.45 -0.12 -5.72
C LYS A 24 -8.05 1.26 -5.99
N ILE A 25 -8.24 2.05 -4.93
CA ILE A 25 -8.78 3.42 -5.05
C ILE A 25 -7.75 4.36 -5.69
N GLN A 26 -6.50 4.31 -5.23
CA GLN A 26 -5.41 5.17 -5.71
C GLN A 26 -5.05 4.86 -7.18
N SER A 27 -5.05 3.59 -7.59
CA SER A 27 -4.83 3.20 -8.99
C SER A 27 -5.95 3.72 -9.92
N PHE A 28 -7.20 3.69 -9.47
CA PHE A 28 -8.31 4.29 -10.22
C PHE A 28 -8.19 5.82 -10.33
N GLN A 29 -7.88 6.49 -9.22
CA GLN A 29 -7.66 7.95 -9.22
C GLN A 29 -6.46 8.34 -10.07
N MET A 30 -5.36 7.58 -10.01
CA MET A 30 -4.19 7.77 -10.87
C MET A 30 -4.57 7.67 -12.34
N LYS A 31 -5.29 6.61 -12.74
CA LYS A 31 -5.75 6.45 -14.13
C LYS A 31 -6.58 7.64 -14.58
N ARG A 32 -7.53 8.09 -13.74
CA ARG A 32 -8.35 9.27 -14.03
C ARG A 32 -7.52 10.55 -14.14
N CYS A 33 -6.52 10.75 -13.28
CA CYS A 33 -5.63 11.91 -13.36
C CYS A 33 -4.78 11.89 -14.63
N LEU A 34 -4.28 10.71 -15.03
CA LEU A 34 -3.55 10.53 -16.28
C LEU A 34 -4.44 10.83 -17.50
N ASP A 35 -5.68 10.35 -17.51
CA ASP A 35 -6.67 10.64 -18.56
C ASP A 35 -6.98 12.16 -18.67
N ASN A 36 -6.87 12.89 -17.55
CA ASN A 36 -7.08 14.35 -17.49
C ASN A 36 -5.78 15.16 -17.70
N ASN A 37 -4.68 14.55 -18.17
CA ASN A 37 -3.35 15.17 -18.32
C ASN A 37 -2.76 15.75 -17.01
N LYS A 38 -3.24 15.29 -15.84
CA LYS A 38 -2.75 15.68 -14.52
C LYS A 38 -1.66 14.72 -14.03
N LEU A 39 -0.52 14.74 -14.71
CA LEU A 39 0.57 13.78 -14.50
C LEU A 39 1.17 13.85 -13.08
N MET A 40 1.35 15.06 -12.54
CA MET A 40 1.82 15.26 -11.16
C MET A 40 0.84 14.70 -10.10
N ASP A 41 -0.47 14.91 -10.28
CA ASP A 41 -1.48 14.37 -9.35
C ASP A 41 -1.53 12.84 -9.43
N GLY A 42 -1.44 12.27 -10.64
CA GLY A 42 -1.35 10.83 -10.84
C GLY A 42 -0.13 10.21 -10.14
N LEU A 43 1.04 10.84 -10.26
CA LEU A 43 2.26 10.41 -9.57
C LEU A 43 2.12 10.50 -8.05
N LYS A 44 1.40 11.50 -7.53
CA LYS A 44 1.11 11.62 -6.09
C LYS A 44 0.27 10.45 -5.60
N HIS A 45 -0.79 10.08 -6.33
CA HIS A 45 -1.59 8.90 -6.04
C HIS A 45 -0.75 7.61 -6.04
N CYS A 46 0.14 7.48 -7.03
CA CYS A 46 1.05 6.33 -7.14
C CYS A 46 2.04 6.26 -5.96
N SER A 47 2.58 7.41 -5.53
CA SER A 47 3.48 7.51 -4.38
C SER A 47 2.78 7.14 -3.07
N THR A 48 1.54 7.61 -2.86
CA THR A 48 0.71 7.20 -1.71
C THR A 48 0.45 5.70 -1.74
N MET A 49 0.19 5.13 -2.92
CA MET A 49 0.01 3.70 -3.11
C MET A 49 1.22 2.88 -2.64
N LEU A 50 2.42 3.31 -3.06
CA LEU A 50 3.69 2.70 -2.67
C LEU A 50 4.03 2.93 -1.20
N ALA A 51 3.62 4.08 -0.64
CA ALA A 51 3.79 4.38 0.77
C ALA A 51 2.99 3.41 1.63
N GLU A 52 1.70 3.19 1.36
CA GLU A 52 0.85 2.23 2.09
C GLU A 52 1.38 0.79 2.02
N LEU A 53 1.92 0.40 0.86
CA LEU A 53 2.58 -0.90 0.68
C LEU A 53 3.90 -1.03 1.48
N ARG A 54 4.56 0.10 1.79
CA ARG A 54 5.87 0.16 2.47
C ARG A 54 5.75 0.41 3.97
N THR A 55 4.73 1.15 4.42
CA THR A 55 4.39 1.36 5.84
C THR A 55 3.63 0.19 6.42
N SER A 56 3.06 -0.68 5.59
CA SER A 56 2.61 -1.98 6.06
C SER A 56 3.83 -2.70 6.69
N ASN A 57 3.80 -2.83 8.01
CA ASN A 57 4.80 -3.49 8.88
C ASN A 57 4.94 -5.00 8.59
N LEU A 58 4.76 -5.43 7.33
CA LEU A 58 4.92 -6.79 6.87
C LEU A 58 6.34 -7.26 7.18
N THR A 59 6.41 -8.36 7.91
CA THR A 59 7.65 -9.09 8.14
C THR A 59 8.25 -9.46 6.77
N PRO A 60 9.59 -9.50 6.60
CA PRO A 60 10.26 -9.76 5.33
C PRO A 60 9.72 -10.94 4.50
N LYS A 61 9.09 -11.95 5.13
CA LYS A 61 8.38 -13.04 4.45
C LYS A 61 7.14 -12.59 3.66
N ASN A 62 6.28 -11.77 4.25
CA ASN A 62 5.04 -11.34 3.58
C ASN A 62 5.34 -10.29 2.49
N TYR A 63 6.40 -9.49 2.63
CA TYR A 63 6.87 -8.58 1.57
C TYR A 63 7.35 -9.36 0.33
N TYR A 64 7.95 -10.54 0.54
CA TYR A 64 8.41 -11.42 -0.54
C TYR A 64 7.25 -12.14 -1.26
N GLU A 65 6.21 -12.55 -0.53
CA GLU A 65 5.00 -13.13 -1.13
C GLU A 65 4.25 -12.10 -1.98
N LEU A 66 4.28 -10.81 -1.61
CA LEU A 66 3.61 -9.74 -2.35
C LEU A 66 4.38 -9.24 -3.58
N CYS A 67 5.70 -9.48 -3.63
CA CYS A 67 6.57 -9.11 -4.76
C CYS A 67 6.61 -10.20 -5.86
N LYS A 68 5.90 -11.30 -5.65
CA LYS A 68 5.75 -12.41 -6.58
C LYS A 68 4.45 -12.28 -7.37
#